data_AF-A0A8E2F2F8-F1
#
_entry.id   AF-A0A8E2F2F8-F1
#
_cell.length_a   1.000
_cell.length_b   1.000
_cell.length_c   1.000
_cell.angle_alpha   90.00
_cell.angle_beta   90.00
_cell.angle_gamma   90.00
#
_symmetry.space_group_name_H-M   'P 1'
#
loop_
_entity.id
_entity.type
_entity.pdbx_description
1 polymer ?
#
loop_
_entity_poly.entity_id
_entity_poly.type
_entity_poly.pdbx_seq_one_letter_code
_entity_poly.pdbx_strand_id
1 'polypeptide(L)' 'QGGKYGNALYMASAGGHDKIIKQLLSKGADVNAQGGYYGNALQAASARGHDKIVEQLLS' A
#
# COMPACT_ATOMS: atom_id res chain seq x y z
N GLN A 1 4.93 -11.62 -8.55
CA GLN A 1 3.59 -11.54 -7.92
C GLN A 1 3.81 -11.28 -6.45
N GLY A 2 3.38 -10.13 -5.92
CA GLY A 2 3.44 -9.87 -4.49
C GLY A 2 2.63 -10.95 -3.76
N GLY A 3 3.19 -11.54 -2.71
CA GLY A 3 2.48 -12.54 -1.91
C GLY A 3 1.17 -11.98 -1.32
N LYS A 4 0.49 -12.78 -0.49
CA LYS A 4 -0.77 -12.40 0.18
C LYS A 4 -0.75 -10.98 0.79
N TYR A 5 0.41 -10.53 1.28
CA TYR A 5 0.61 -9.20 1.88
C TYR A 5 0.76 -8.05 0.87
N GLY A 6 1.24 -8.30 -0.35
CA GLY A 6 1.31 -7.27 -1.40
C GLY A 6 -0.08 -6.78 -1.80
N ASN A 7 -1.03 -7.70 -1.92
CA ASN A 7 -2.44 -7.35 -2.14
C ASN A 7 -3.07 -6.65 -0.92
N ALA A 8 -2.71 -7.05 0.29
CA ALA A 8 -3.23 -6.40 1.50
C ALA A 8 -2.77 -4.94 1.60
N LEU A 9 -1.49 -4.68 1.31
CA LEU A 9 -0.92 -3.33 1.33
C LEU A 9 -1.56 -2.46 0.23
N TYR A 10 -1.79 -3.01 -0.96
CA TYR A 10 -2.53 -2.35 -2.03
C TYR A 10 -3.96 -1.97 -1.60
N MET A 11 -4.73 -2.92 -1.06
CA MET A 11 -6.13 -2.66 -0.68
C MET A 11 -6.23 -1.64 0.45
N ALA A 12 -5.33 -1.72 1.44
CA ALA A 12 -5.25 -0.73 2.51
C ALA A 12 -4.87 0.66 1.98
N SER A 13 -4.00 0.73 0.97
CA SER A 13 -3.57 1.99 0.37
C SER A 13 -4.67 2.64 -0.46
N ALA A 14 -5.38 1.85 -1.28
CA ALA A 14 -6.54 2.33 -2.03
C ALA A 14 -7.69 2.79 -1.11
N GLY A 15 -7.88 2.12 0.03
CA GLY A 15 -8.94 2.38 1.01
C GLY A 15 -8.63 3.46 2.04
N GLY A 16 -7.42 4.01 2.09
CA GLY A 16 -7.07 5.06 3.07
C GLY A 16 -6.84 4.53 4.49
N HIS A 17 -6.46 3.26 4.66
CA HIS A 17 -6.33 2.61 5.98
C HIS A 17 -4.93 2.73 6.59
N ASP A 18 -4.54 3.93 7.01
CA ASP A 18 -3.21 4.27 7.53
C ASP A 18 -2.72 3.35 8.68
N LYS A 19 -3.58 2.97 9.63
CA LYS A 19 -3.21 2.04 10.71
C LYS A 19 -2.85 0.64 10.21
N ILE A 20 -3.51 0.18 9.15
CA ILE A 20 -3.26 -1.13 8.55
C ILE A 20 -1.95 -1.11 7.76
N ILE A 21 -1.65 -0.01 7.05
CA ILE A 21 -0.37 0.17 6.35
C ILE A 21 0.80 -0.06 7.30
N LYS A 22 0.82 0.63 8.45
CA LYS A 22 1.88 0.47 9.45
C LYS A 22 2.06 -0.97 9.93
N GLN A 23 0.96 -1.68 10.20
CA GLN A 23 1.04 -3.09 10.63
C GLN A 23 1.53 -4.03 9.53
N LEU A 24 1.18 -3.76 8.27
CA LEU A 24 1.64 -4.56 7.13
C LEU A 24 3.12 -4.33 6.87
N LEU A 25 3.57 -3.07 6.89
CA LEU A 25 4.99 -2.72 6.75
C LEU A 25 5.83 -3.34 7.87
N SER A 26 5.36 -3.28 9.14
CA SER A 26 6.06 -3.91 10.26
C SER A 26 6.15 -5.44 10.15
N LYS A 27 5.30 -6.06 9.33
CA LYS A 27 5.31 -7.51 9.06
C LYS A 27 6.09 -7.86 7.78
N GLY A 28 6.81 -6.90 7.19
CA GLY A 28 7.62 -7.12 5.99
C GLY A 28 6.80 -7.18 4.70
N ALA A 29 5.66 -6.50 4.63
CA ALA A 29 4.94 -6.35 3.37
C ALA A 29 5.84 -5.66 2.33
N ASP A 30 5.90 -6.25 1.13
CA ASP A 30 6.65 -5.69 0.01
C ASP A 30 5.92 -4.45 -0.55
N VAL A 31 6.49 -3.27 -0.31
CA VAL A 31 5.98 -1.98 -0.82
C VAL A 31 5.96 -1.91 -2.35
N ASN A 32 6.84 -2.66 -3.00
CA ASN A 32 6.98 -2.71 -4.45
C ASN A 32 6.15 -3.83 -5.08
N ALA A 33 5.37 -4.54 -4.28
CA ALA A 33 4.48 -5.58 -4.78
C ALA A 33 3.56 -5.02 -5.88
N GLN A 34 3.75 -5.54 -7.09
CA GLN A 34 2.92 -5.18 -8.23
C GLN A 34 1.59 -5.93 -8.20
N GLY A 35 0.52 -5.23 -8.53
CA GLY A 35 -0.84 -5.76 -8.61
C GLY A 35 -1.91 -4.67 -8.56
N GLY A 36 -3.16 -5.10 -8.71
CA GLY A 36 -4.32 -4.21 -8.68
C GLY A 36 -4.41 -3.29 -9.90
N TYR A 37 -5.42 -2.42 -9.89
CA TYR A 37 -5.75 -1.54 -11.02
C TYR A 37 -4.70 -0.43 -11.24
N TYR A 38 -4.13 0.09 -10.15
CA TYR A 38 -3.17 1.20 -10.20
C TYR A 38 -1.71 0.78 -10.35
N GLY A 39 -1.41 -0.52 -10.31
CA GLY A 39 -0.05 -1.06 -10.46
C GLY A 39 0.63 -1.45 -9.15
N ASN A 40 0.60 -0.60 -8.12
CA ASN A 40 1.07 -0.93 -6.76
C ASN A 40 0.36 -0.10 -5.68
N ALA A 41 0.72 -0.34 -4.41
CA ALA A 41 0.15 0.33 -3.25
C ALA A 41 0.33 1.86 -3.27
N LEU A 42 1.54 2.34 -3.62
CA LEU A 42 1.86 3.75 -3.69
C LEU A 42 1.02 4.47 -4.77
N GLN A 43 0.93 3.90 -5.96
CA GLN A 43 0.14 4.44 -7.06
C GLN A 43 -1.35 4.49 -6.71
N ALA A 44 -1.86 3.49 -5.98
CA ALA A 44 -3.24 3.49 -5.51
C ALA A 44 -3.52 4.60 -4.48
N ALA A 45 -2.60 4.81 -3.52
CA ALA A 45 -2.72 5.90 -2.55
C ALA A 45 -2.68 7.28 -3.23
N SER A 46 -1.72 7.48 -4.14
CA SER A 46 -1.59 8.74 -4.90
C SER A 46 -2.82 9.03 -5.76
N ALA A 47 -3.33 8.03 -6.48
CA ALA A 47 -4.52 8.19 -7.34
C ALA A 47 -5.80 8.51 -6.55
N ARG A 48 -5.84 8.19 -5.25
CA ARG A 48 -6.98 8.44 -4.35
C ARG A 48 -6.80 9.65 -3.44
N GLY A 49 -5.63 10.31 -3.46
CA GLY A 49 -5.33 11.48 -2.63
C GLY A 49 -5.05 11.14 -1.16
N HIS A 50 -4.55 9.94 -0.87
CA HIS A 50 -4.24 9.51 0.50
C HIS A 50 -2.82 9.91 0.90
N ASP A 51 -2.55 11.21 1.02
CA ASP A 51 -1.20 11.78 1.18
C ASP A 51 -0.43 11.20 2.37
N LYS A 52 -1.10 11.00 3.51
CA LYS A 52 -0.48 10.37 4.70
C LYS A 52 0.01 8.94 4.43
N ILE A 53 -0.65 8.21 3.53
CA ILE A 53 -0.24 6.86 3.14
C ILE A 53 0.90 6.94 2.13
N VAL A 54 0.87 7.90 1.21
CA VAL A 54 1.97 8.16 0.29
C VAL A 54 3.26 8.42 1.07
N GLU A 55 3.21 9.27 2.10
CA GLU A 55 4.34 9.51 2.99
C GLU A 55 4.84 8.23 3.68
N GLN A 56 3.94 7.40 4.21
CA GLN A 56 4.29 6.14 4.87
C GLN A 56 4.91 5.09 3.94
N LEU A 57 4.57 5.12 2.66
CA LEU A 57 5.09 4.19 1.67
C LEU A 57 6.40 4.66 1.04
N LEU A 58 6.72 5.95 1.16
CA LEU A 58 7.99 6.55 0.72
C LEU A 58 9.08 6.54 1.80
N SER A 59 8.69 6.43 3.07
CA SER A 59 9.59 6.34 4.23
C SER A 59 10.15 4.94 4.44
#